data_AF-X1HRU3-F1
#
_entry.id   AF-X1HRU3-F1
#
_cell.length_a   1.000
_cell.length_b   1.000
_cell.length_c   1.000
_cell.angle_alpha   90.00
_cell.angle_beta   90.00
_cell.angle_gamma   90.00
#
_symmetry.space_group_name_H-M   'P 1'
#
loop_
_entity.id
_entity.type
_entity.pdbx_description
1 polymer ?
#
loop_
_entity_poly.entity_id
_entity_poly.type
_entity_poly.pdbx_seq_one_letter_code
_entity_poly.pdbx_strand_id
1 'polypeptide(L)'
;DVSKPDIVFHLGAQSYVPRSFINPVETMETNVSGTQNLLEAVRIKGLDPKIVYAGSSEEYGLVIWSKRQYQQVKDKYKVLFPEPEKIPETPVNETNPLRPMSPYAVSKVACDYLMRNYYSSYGMKTIVSRGFNTEGAGRGSMFVTSEIIKQVMMLKLNERNKIEIGNVNVFRDWSHVLDIVKGYCIIAEKGKYGEVYNQGSSRTNSVLGYILLALENAGWRIEKIESVKGDKVVNNPTEKINSEIFGVEFERTKLDQLLLENELEYFLEDKGLIV
;
A
#
# COMPACT_ATOMS: atom_id res chain seq x y z
N ASP A 1 21.16 28.54 -14.03
CA ASP A 1 20.77 27.35 -14.82
C ASP A 1 19.32 27.41 -15.25
N VAL A 2 19.03 27.02 -16.50
CA VAL A 2 17.67 26.88 -17.03
C VAL A 2 17.36 25.39 -17.11
N SER A 3 16.44 24.91 -16.27
CA SER A 3 15.96 23.52 -16.33
C SER A 3 14.85 23.39 -17.37
N LYS A 4 14.98 22.42 -18.29
CA LYS A 4 13.99 22.09 -19.34
C LYS A 4 13.84 20.56 -19.44
N PRO A 5 13.16 19.93 -18.47
CA PRO A 5 13.02 18.48 -18.46
C PRO A 5 12.08 18.01 -19.58
N ASP A 6 12.37 16.87 -20.19
CA ASP A 6 11.44 16.16 -21.07
C ASP A 6 10.43 15.32 -20.28
N ILE A 7 10.84 14.85 -19.09
CA ILE A 7 10.05 14.02 -18.19
C ILE A 7 10.26 14.50 -16.74
N VAL A 8 9.18 14.56 -15.98
CA VAL A 8 9.16 14.84 -14.55
C VAL A 8 8.49 13.68 -13.81
N PHE A 9 9.24 13.04 -12.91
CA PHE A 9 8.67 12.12 -11.92
C PHE A 9 8.41 12.90 -10.63
N HIS A 10 7.14 13.23 -10.38
CA HIS A 10 6.76 13.99 -9.19
C HIS A 10 6.57 13.05 -8.00
N LEU A 11 7.67 12.82 -7.27
CA LEU A 11 7.74 11.95 -6.10
C LEU A 11 7.73 12.74 -4.77
N GLY A 12 7.80 14.07 -4.82
CA GLY A 12 7.87 14.92 -3.64
C GLY A 12 6.55 14.93 -2.88
N ALA A 13 6.56 14.42 -1.64
CA ALA A 13 5.38 14.36 -0.79
C ALA A 13 5.75 14.20 0.69
N GLN A 14 4.85 14.63 1.57
CA GLN A 14 4.69 14.01 2.88
C GLN A 14 4.01 12.65 2.65
N SER A 15 4.72 11.56 2.95
CA SER A 15 4.29 10.17 2.66
C SER A 15 3.97 9.30 3.87
N TYR A 16 3.98 9.85 5.08
CA TYR A 16 3.78 9.11 6.33
C TYR A 16 2.38 9.35 6.91
N VAL A 17 1.51 8.33 6.75
CA VAL A 17 0.09 8.38 7.13
C VAL A 17 -0.13 8.82 8.58
N PRO A 18 0.56 8.26 9.60
CA PRO A 18 0.38 8.71 10.99
C PRO A 18 0.68 10.19 11.22
N ARG A 19 1.75 10.73 10.59
CA ARG A 19 2.05 12.16 10.69
C ARG A 19 0.97 13.03 10.07
N SER A 20 0.24 12.54 9.06
CA SER A 20 -0.85 13.31 8.46
C SER A 20 -2.02 13.57 9.42
N PHE A 21 -2.22 12.72 10.44
CA PHE A 21 -3.19 12.98 11.51
C PHE A 21 -2.69 14.01 12.52
N ILE A 22 -1.38 14.07 12.75
CA ILE A 22 -0.75 15.01 13.70
C ILE A 22 -0.61 16.40 13.07
N ASN A 23 -0.13 16.45 11.82
CA ASN A 23 0.12 17.67 11.04
C ASN A 23 -0.62 17.61 9.69
N PRO A 24 -1.96 17.71 9.68
CA PRO A 24 -2.74 17.62 8.45
C PRO A 24 -2.52 18.81 7.51
N VAL A 25 -2.34 20.02 8.05
CA VAL A 25 -2.10 21.24 7.26
C VAL A 25 -0.78 21.13 6.48
N GLU A 26 0.30 20.76 7.17
CA GLU A 26 1.62 20.51 6.54
C GLU A 26 1.50 19.50 5.39
N THR A 27 0.72 18.44 5.61
CA THR A 27 0.52 17.38 4.61
C THR A 27 -0.20 17.92 3.38
N MET A 28 -1.23 18.74 3.57
CA MET A 28 -1.96 19.39 2.47
C MET A 28 -1.10 20.41 1.73
N GLU A 29 -0.37 21.27 2.43
CA GLU A 29 0.54 22.25 1.82
C GLU A 29 1.64 21.55 1.01
N THR A 30 2.28 20.54 1.60
CA THR A 30 3.36 19.79 0.94
C THR A 30 2.85 19.05 -0.29
N ASN A 31 1.75 18.30 -0.15
CA ASN A 31 1.28 17.44 -1.23
C ASN A 31 0.49 18.23 -2.26
N VAL A 32 -0.56 18.94 -1.85
CA VAL A 32 -1.50 19.61 -2.76
C VAL A 32 -0.88 20.90 -3.31
N SER A 33 -0.48 21.84 -2.45
CA SER A 33 0.13 23.08 -2.92
C SER A 33 1.47 22.83 -3.61
N GLY A 34 2.28 21.88 -3.12
CA GLY A 34 3.51 21.46 -3.80
C GLY A 34 3.27 20.92 -5.22
N THR A 35 2.24 20.07 -5.41
CA THR A 35 1.86 19.57 -6.74
C THR A 35 1.35 20.69 -7.64
N GLN A 36 0.49 21.57 -7.12
CA GLN A 36 -0.02 22.71 -7.87
C GLN A 36 1.10 23.67 -8.29
N ASN A 37 2.07 23.93 -7.42
CA ASN A 37 3.24 24.76 -7.73
C ASN A 37 4.05 24.20 -8.90
N LEU A 38 4.26 22.87 -8.93
CA LEU A 38 4.94 22.21 -10.05
C LEU A 38 4.16 22.39 -11.35
N LEU A 39 2.85 22.09 -11.33
CA LEU A 39 1.99 22.18 -12.50
C LEU A 39 1.93 23.61 -13.06
N GLU A 40 1.73 24.61 -12.19
CA GLU A 40 1.71 26.02 -12.58
C GLU A 40 3.07 26.50 -13.09
N ALA A 41 4.18 26.06 -12.48
CA ALA A 41 5.51 26.42 -12.96
C ALA A 41 5.75 25.91 -14.39
N VAL A 42 5.37 24.66 -14.68
CA VAL A 42 5.45 24.10 -16.04
C VAL A 42 4.58 24.89 -17.01
N ARG A 43 3.32 25.17 -16.64
CA ARG A 43 2.35 25.89 -17.47
C ARG A 43 2.78 27.32 -17.77
N ILE A 44 3.18 28.09 -16.75
CA ILE A 44 3.59 29.50 -16.88
C ILE A 44 4.87 29.63 -17.72
N LYS A 45 5.79 28.67 -17.61
CA LYS A 45 7.02 28.65 -18.41
C LYS A 45 6.82 28.15 -19.84
N GLY A 46 5.61 27.72 -20.21
CA GLY A 46 5.32 27.17 -21.54
C GLY A 46 6.13 25.91 -21.85
N LEU A 47 6.45 25.12 -20.82
CA LEU A 47 7.13 23.84 -20.98
C LEU A 47 6.10 22.73 -21.27
N ASP A 48 6.53 21.67 -21.93
CA ASP A 48 5.67 20.53 -22.29
C ASP A 48 6.28 19.16 -21.92
N PRO A 49 6.72 18.97 -20.64
CA PRO A 49 7.22 17.68 -20.18
C PRO A 49 6.08 16.67 -20.03
N LYS A 50 6.42 15.39 -20.11
CA LYS A 50 5.58 14.33 -19.53
C LYS A 50 5.72 14.38 -18.01
N ILE A 51 4.61 14.34 -17.27
CA ILE A 51 4.62 14.37 -15.80
C ILE A 51 3.95 13.10 -15.28
N VAL A 52 4.72 12.26 -14.60
CA VAL A 52 4.20 11.08 -13.89
C VAL A 52 4.13 11.40 -12.41
N TYR A 53 2.91 11.38 -11.87
CA TYR A 53 2.67 11.62 -10.45
C TYR A 53 2.59 10.33 -9.65
N ALA A 54 3.30 10.30 -8.52
CA ALA A 54 3.19 9.23 -7.54
C ALA A 54 1.94 9.43 -6.65
N GLY A 55 0.82 8.87 -7.11
CA GLY A 55 -0.38 8.65 -6.30
C GLY A 55 -0.19 7.51 -5.28
N SER A 56 -1.28 7.01 -4.71
CA SER A 56 -1.25 6.02 -3.64
C SER A 56 -2.48 5.13 -3.62
N SER A 57 -2.34 3.84 -3.32
CA SER A 57 -3.49 2.95 -3.10
C SER A 57 -4.35 3.38 -1.90
N GLU A 58 -3.78 4.12 -0.94
CA GLU A 58 -4.51 4.80 0.15
C GLU A 58 -5.64 5.73 -0.35
N GLU A 59 -5.61 6.19 -1.61
CA GLU A 59 -6.71 6.96 -2.22
C GLU A 59 -8.02 6.16 -2.25
N TYR A 60 -7.93 4.84 -2.47
CA TYR A 60 -9.08 3.93 -2.38
C TYR A 60 -9.59 3.83 -0.94
N GLY A 61 -8.67 3.87 0.03
CA GLY A 61 -8.94 3.80 1.46
C GLY A 61 -9.82 2.61 1.83
N LEU A 62 -11.08 2.86 2.16
CA LEU A 62 -12.02 1.81 2.55
C LEU A 62 -12.52 1.02 1.34
N VAL A 63 -11.92 -0.14 1.10
CA VAL A 63 -12.35 -1.12 0.09
C VAL A 63 -13.16 -2.24 0.74
N ILE A 64 -14.33 -2.54 0.15
CA ILE A 64 -15.28 -3.54 0.61
C ILE A 64 -14.96 -4.89 -0.03
N TRP A 65 -14.40 -5.82 0.74
CA TRP A 65 -13.99 -7.15 0.26
C TRP A 65 -14.96 -8.27 0.66
N SER A 66 -15.97 -7.99 1.48
CA SER A 66 -17.04 -8.96 1.77
C SER A 66 -18.36 -8.30 2.20
N LYS A 67 -19.48 -9.00 2.03
CA LYS A 67 -20.80 -8.56 2.51
C LYS A 67 -20.84 -8.39 4.04
N ARG A 68 -20.08 -9.23 4.77
CA ARG A 68 -19.95 -9.14 6.22
C ARG A 68 -19.24 -7.85 6.64
N GLN A 69 -18.09 -7.56 6.03
CA GLN A 69 -17.35 -6.32 6.28
C GLN A 69 -18.21 -5.10 5.92
N TYR A 70 -18.95 -5.16 4.81
CA TYR A 70 -19.86 -4.09 4.41
C TYR A 70 -20.88 -3.75 5.50
N GLN A 71 -21.53 -4.75 6.09
CA GLN A 71 -22.49 -4.54 7.18
C GLN A 71 -21.82 -3.88 8.40
N GLN A 72 -20.65 -4.38 8.81
CA GLN A 72 -19.87 -3.79 9.91
C GLN A 72 -19.49 -2.33 9.65
N VAL A 73 -19.11 -2.01 8.42
CA VAL A 73 -18.80 -0.64 7.97
C VAL A 73 -20.03 0.26 8.08
N LYS A 74 -21.21 -0.19 7.60
CA LYS A 74 -22.45 0.58 7.70
C LYS A 74 -22.83 0.82 9.16
N ASP A 75 -22.66 -0.19 10.01
CA ASP A 75 -22.98 -0.08 11.42
C ASP A 75 -22.02 0.88 12.15
N LYS A 76 -20.73 0.85 11.81
CA LYS A 76 -19.69 1.67 12.44
C LYS A 76 -19.72 3.13 11.97
N TYR A 77 -19.75 3.37 10.66
CA TYR A 77 -19.56 4.71 10.09
C TYR A 77 -20.88 5.40 9.73
N LYS A 78 -21.99 4.65 9.64
CA LYS A 78 -23.35 5.10 9.27
C LYS A 78 -23.50 5.65 7.85
N VAL A 79 -22.48 6.33 7.33
CA VAL A 79 -22.42 6.89 5.98
C VAL A 79 -21.22 6.29 5.27
N LEU A 80 -21.47 5.73 4.09
CA LEU A 80 -20.44 5.31 3.15
C LEU A 80 -20.73 5.98 1.81
N PHE A 81 -19.76 6.74 1.30
CA PHE A 81 -19.89 7.40 0.01
C PHE A 81 -18.54 7.43 -0.71
N PRO A 82 -18.48 7.08 -2.00
CA PRO A 82 -19.55 6.44 -2.77
C PRO A 82 -19.88 5.03 -2.25
N GLU A 83 -21.12 4.57 -2.41
CA GLU A 83 -21.49 3.16 -2.12
C GLU A 83 -20.77 2.22 -3.11
N PRO A 84 -20.45 0.97 -2.73
CA PRO A 84 -19.80 0.03 -3.62
C PRO A 84 -20.75 -0.39 -4.75
N GLU A 85 -20.26 -0.39 -5.99
CA GLU A 85 -21.02 -0.85 -7.15
C GLU A 85 -21.16 -2.38 -7.20
N LYS A 86 -20.18 -3.09 -6.65
CA LYS A 86 -20.15 -4.55 -6.51
C LYS A 86 -19.46 -4.96 -5.21
N ILE A 87 -19.78 -6.15 -4.71
CA ILE A 87 -19.10 -6.75 -3.54
C ILE A 87 -18.72 -8.20 -3.91
N PRO A 88 -17.43 -8.58 -3.85
CA PRO A 88 -16.29 -7.76 -3.41
C PRO A 88 -15.86 -6.71 -4.45
N GLU A 89 -15.29 -5.61 -3.97
CA GLU A 89 -14.61 -4.59 -4.78
C GLU A 89 -13.17 -4.99 -5.14
N THR A 90 -12.69 -6.10 -4.61
CA THR A 90 -11.38 -6.69 -4.91
C THR A 90 -11.45 -7.66 -6.10
N PRO A 91 -10.39 -7.75 -6.94
CA PRO A 91 -9.20 -6.90 -6.93
C PRO A 91 -9.53 -5.47 -7.35
N VAL A 92 -8.79 -4.51 -6.77
CA VAL A 92 -9.01 -3.08 -6.99
C VAL A 92 -8.47 -2.67 -8.35
N ASN A 93 -9.30 -1.97 -9.14
CA ASN A 93 -8.91 -1.35 -10.40
C ASN A 93 -9.03 0.19 -10.32
N GLU A 94 -8.68 0.87 -11.40
CA GLU A 94 -8.59 2.33 -11.48
C GLU A 94 -9.95 3.04 -11.37
N THR A 95 -11.03 2.31 -11.65
CA THR A 95 -12.42 2.79 -11.56
C THR A 95 -13.07 2.57 -10.20
N ASN A 96 -12.40 1.85 -9.29
CA ASN A 96 -12.92 1.64 -7.94
C ASN A 96 -13.18 3.00 -7.24
N PRO A 97 -14.24 3.10 -6.41
CA PRO A 97 -14.53 4.29 -5.65
C PRO A 97 -13.37 4.72 -4.75
N LEU A 98 -13.13 6.03 -4.66
CA LEU A 98 -12.14 6.61 -3.75
C LEU A 98 -12.81 6.94 -2.42
N ARG A 99 -12.41 6.25 -1.36
CA ARG A 99 -12.90 6.47 0.01
C ARG A 99 -11.73 6.67 0.97
N PRO A 100 -10.99 7.79 0.84
CA PRO A 100 -9.78 8.04 1.61
C PRO A 100 -10.08 8.08 3.12
N MET A 101 -9.28 7.38 3.92
CA MET A 101 -9.48 7.22 5.37
C MET A 101 -8.46 8.00 6.22
N SER A 102 -7.65 8.87 5.61
CA SER A 102 -6.65 9.69 6.30
C SER A 102 -6.42 11.04 5.60
N PRO A 103 -5.90 12.07 6.31
CA PRO A 103 -5.52 13.33 5.68
C PRO A 103 -4.48 13.15 4.55
N TYR A 104 -3.54 12.21 4.70
CA TYR A 104 -2.64 11.81 3.63
C TYR A 104 -3.40 11.33 2.39
N ALA A 105 -4.34 10.39 2.57
CA ALA A 105 -5.13 9.85 1.47
C ALA A 105 -5.95 10.95 0.78
N VAL A 106 -6.59 11.85 1.54
CA VAL A 106 -7.33 12.99 0.97
C VAL A 106 -6.41 13.89 0.14
N SER A 107 -5.20 14.18 0.63
CA SER A 107 -4.22 14.97 -0.13
C SER A 107 -3.81 14.31 -1.44
N LYS A 108 -3.67 12.96 -1.45
CA LYS A 108 -3.34 12.20 -2.65
C LYS A 108 -4.48 12.20 -3.66
N VAL A 109 -5.72 12.05 -3.20
CA VAL A 109 -6.92 12.18 -4.04
C VAL A 109 -6.98 13.57 -4.68
N ALA A 110 -6.74 14.64 -3.90
CA ALA A 110 -6.73 16.00 -4.45
C ALA A 110 -5.67 16.17 -5.54
N CYS A 111 -4.46 15.63 -5.34
CA CYS A 111 -3.39 15.67 -6.33
C CYS A 111 -3.72 14.85 -7.59
N ASP A 112 -4.32 13.67 -7.46
CA ASP A 112 -4.81 12.88 -8.61
C ASP A 112 -5.76 13.72 -9.47
N TYR A 113 -6.79 14.31 -8.84
CA TYR A 113 -7.74 15.16 -9.56
C TYR A 113 -7.08 16.42 -10.15
N LEU A 114 -6.08 17.02 -9.49
CA LEU A 114 -5.30 18.12 -10.06
C LEU A 114 -4.58 17.68 -11.33
N MET A 115 -3.87 16.55 -11.30
CA MET A 115 -3.15 16.04 -12.49
C MET A 115 -4.11 15.85 -13.67
N ARG A 116 -5.26 15.22 -13.44
CA ARG A 116 -6.27 14.96 -14.48
C ARG A 116 -6.96 16.23 -14.96
N ASN A 117 -7.22 17.18 -14.06
CA ASN A 117 -7.76 18.49 -14.41
C ASN A 117 -6.78 19.26 -15.31
N TYR A 118 -5.49 19.28 -15.00
CA TYR A 118 -4.51 20.02 -15.82
C TYR A 118 -4.32 19.41 -17.22
N TYR A 119 -4.45 18.09 -17.37
CA TYR A 119 -4.59 17.49 -18.69
C TYR A 119 -5.85 17.98 -19.41
N SER A 120 -7.00 17.91 -18.75
CA SER A 120 -8.30 18.20 -19.38
C SER A 120 -8.50 19.68 -19.70
N SER A 121 -7.97 20.59 -18.88
CA SER A 121 -8.14 22.03 -18.99
C SER A 121 -7.02 22.72 -19.75
N TYR A 122 -5.79 22.19 -19.71
CA TYR A 122 -4.61 22.85 -20.30
C TYR A 122 -3.85 21.97 -21.30
N GLY A 123 -4.27 20.72 -21.53
CA GLY A 123 -3.60 19.81 -22.46
C GLY A 123 -2.24 19.29 -21.97
N MET A 124 -1.91 19.46 -20.69
CA MET A 124 -0.63 19.03 -20.14
C MET A 124 -0.50 17.51 -20.10
N LYS A 125 0.68 16.97 -20.41
CA LYS A 125 0.95 15.52 -20.49
C LYS A 125 1.12 14.88 -19.11
N THR A 126 0.09 14.91 -18.29
CA THR A 126 0.07 14.36 -16.93
C THR A 126 -0.44 12.93 -16.91
N ILE A 127 0.10 12.09 -16.03
CA ILE A 127 -0.36 10.71 -15.79
C ILE A 127 -0.28 10.44 -14.28
N VAL A 128 -1.29 9.75 -13.74
CA VAL A 128 -1.30 9.35 -12.32
C VAL A 128 -0.96 7.87 -12.20
N SER A 129 -0.06 7.56 -11.27
CA SER A 129 0.23 6.19 -10.86
C SER A 129 -0.18 5.99 -9.41
N ARG A 130 -1.24 5.22 -9.16
CA ARG A 130 -1.64 4.79 -7.81
C ARG A 130 -0.82 3.59 -7.38
N GLY A 131 0.31 3.87 -6.73
CA GLY A 131 1.21 2.84 -6.21
C GLY A 131 0.63 2.18 -4.96
N PHE A 132 0.59 0.84 -4.96
CA PHE A 132 0.44 0.03 -3.76
C PHE A 132 1.75 0.02 -2.96
N ASN A 133 1.80 -0.74 -1.86
CA ASN A 133 2.93 -0.65 -0.94
C ASN A 133 4.24 -1.00 -1.67
N THR A 134 5.19 -0.07 -1.61
CA THR A 134 6.48 -0.19 -2.27
C THR A 134 7.56 -0.36 -1.22
N GLU A 135 8.36 -1.42 -1.35
CA GLU A 135 9.31 -1.84 -0.32
C GLU A 135 10.67 -2.19 -0.95
N GLY A 136 11.75 -2.05 -0.18
CA GLY A 136 13.11 -2.32 -0.65
C GLY A 136 14.16 -1.69 0.25
N ALA A 137 15.43 -1.94 -0.07
CA ALA A 137 16.54 -1.32 0.65
C ALA A 137 16.44 0.22 0.59
N GLY A 138 16.69 0.88 1.73
CA GLY A 138 16.55 2.34 1.88
C GLY A 138 15.14 2.80 2.29
N ARG A 139 14.17 1.90 2.43
CA ARG A 139 12.87 2.21 3.04
C ARG A 139 13.08 2.67 4.49
N GLY A 140 12.36 3.72 4.90
CA GLY A 140 12.50 4.30 6.23
C GLY A 140 12.04 3.36 7.35
N SER A 141 12.70 3.41 8.51
CA SER A 141 12.42 2.53 9.66
C SER A 141 11.02 2.68 10.25
N MET A 142 10.30 3.75 9.93
CA MET A 142 8.91 3.94 10.37
C MET A 142 7.89 3.08 9.61
N PHE A 143 8.27 2.43 8.51
CA PHE A 143 7.38 1.55 7.76
C PHE A 143 7.48 0.10 8.25
N VAL A 144 6.34 -0.60 8.22
CA VAL A 144 6.16 -1.92 8.85
C VAL A 144 7.19 -2.96 8.41
N THR A 145 7.52 -3.02 7.12
CA THR A 145 8.51 -3.97 6.56
C THR A 145 9.91 -3.70 7.12
N SER A 146 10.33 -2.44 7.16
CA SER A 146 11.63 -2.03 7.70
C SER A 146 11.71 -2.27 9.21
N GLU A 147 10.62 -2.03 9.92
CA GLU A 147 10.54 -2.34 11.36
C GLU A 147 10.64 -3.86 11.60
N ILE A 148 9.93 -4.69 10.83
CA ILE A 148 10.05 -6.15 10.92
C ILE A 148 11.49 -6.59 10.68
N ILE A 149 12.10 -6.18 9.57
CA ILE A 149 13.49 -6.57 9.23
C ILE A 149 14.47 -6.11 10.31
N LYS A 150 14.30 -4.89 10.85
CA LYS A 150 15.12 -4.39 11.97
C LYS A 150 15.02 -5.33 13.17
N GLN A 151 13.81 -5.71 13.58
CA GLN A 151 13.61 -6.58 14.74
C GLN A 151 14.13 -8.00 14.51
N VAL A 152 13.96 -8.56 13.30
CA VAL A 152 14.52 -9.87 12.90
C VAL A 152 16.04 -9.85 12.97
N MET A 153 16.69 -8.77 12.50
CA MET A 153 18.14 -8.65 12.61
C MET A 153 18.62 -8.49 14.05
N MET A 154 17.91 -7.71 14.87
CA MET A 154 18.20 -7.61 16.31
C MET A 154 18.06 -8.96 17.04
N LEU A 155 17.08 -9.79 16.67
CA LEU A 155 16.98 -11.17 17.16
C LEU A 155 18.23 -11.97 16.77
N LYS A 156 18.65 -11.88 15.49
CA LYS A 156 19.80 -12.62 14.96
C LYS A 156 21.11 -12.24 15.65
N LEU A 157 21.22 -10.99 16.07
CA LEU A 157 22.36 -10.43 16.78
C LEU A 157 22.26 -10.59 18.31
N ASN A 158 21.23 -11.28 18.82
CA ASN A 158 20.95 -11.46 20.25
C ASN A 158 20.75 -10.15 21.03
N GLU A 159 20.32 -9.07 20.35
CA GLU A 159 20.01 -7.77 20.98
C GLU A 159 18.60 -7.72 21.56
N ARG A 160 17.73 -8.66 21.18
CA ARG A 160 16.39 -8.85 21.72
C ARG A 160 15.97 -10.32 21.63
N ASN A 161 14.86 -10.67 22.27
CA ASN A 161 14.36 -12.05 22.35
C ASN A 161 12.90 -12.24 21.88
N LYS A 162 12.25 -11.19 21.36
CA LYS A 162 10.87 -11.23 20.83
C LYS A 162 10.64 -10.17 19.77
N ILE A 163 9.68 -10.34 18.86
CA ILE A 163 9.19 -9.28 17.95
C ILE A 163 7.97 -8.60 18.58
N GLU A 164 7.91 -7.27 18.52
CA GLU A 164 6.77 -6.46 18.97
C GLU A 164 6.18 -5.72 17.77
N ILE A 165 4.94 -6.03 17.43
CA ILE A 165 4.24 -5.45 16.29
C ILE A 165 2.74 -5.32 16.59
N GLY A 166 2.06 -4.46 15.84
CA GLY A 166 0.62 -4.26 15.94
C GLY A 166 -0.20 -5.40 15.33
N ASN A 167 -1.26 -5.06 14.59
CA ASN A 167 -2.15 -6.06 14.00
C ASN A 167 -1.44 -6.89 12.91
N VAL A 168 -1.27 -8.18 13.17
CA VAL A 168 -0.59 -9.14 12.29
C VAL A 168 -1.50 -9.74 11.21
N ASN A 169 -2.83 -9.63 11.35
CA ASN A 169 -3.80 -10.13 10.36
C ASN A 169 -3.96 -9.20 9.14
N VAL A 170 -3.25 -8.06 9.15
CA VAL A 170 -3.38 -7.04 8.11
C VAL A 170 -2.72 -7.50 6.82
N PHE A 171 -3.48 -7.45 5.73
CA PHE A 171 -3.04 -7.78 4.38
C PHE A 171 -2.61 -6.56 3.58
N ARG A 172 -1.54 -6.69 2.81
CA ARG A 172 -1.05 -5.66 1.88
C ARG A 172 -0.53 -6.29 0.59
N ASP A 173 -0.63 -5.53 -0.49
CA ASP A 173 0.09 -5.79 -1.73
C ASP A 173 1.43 -5.06 -1.67
N TRP A 174 2.52 -5.82 -1.64
CA TRP A 174 3.89 -5.32 -1.59
C TRP A 174 4.63 -5.59 -2.91
N SER A 175 5.13 -4.51 -3.52
CA SER A 175 6.01 -4.55 -4.68
C SER A 175 7.41 -4.10 -4.33
N HIS A 176 8.41 -4.71 -4.97
CA HIS A 176 9.80 -4.28 -4.83
C HIS A 176 10.01 -2.90 -5.48
N VAL A 177 10.82 -2.04 -4.86
CA VAL A 177 11.06 -0.67 -5.32
C VAL A 177 11.54 -0.58 -6.76
N LEU A 178 12.36 -1.54 -7.22
CA LEU A 178 12.85 -1.57 -8.59
C LEU A 178 11.74 -1.86 -9.61
N ASP A 179 10.73 -2.66 -9.24
CA ASP A 179 9.59 -2.93 -10.13
C ASP A 179 8.70 -1.69 -10.26
N ILE A 180 8.52 -0.94 -9.17
CA ILE A 180 7.76 0.32 -9.16
C ILE A 180 8.49 1.41 -9.95
N VAL A 181 9.82 1.53 -9.81
CA VAL A 181 10.62 2.45 -10.63
C VAL A 181 10.52 2.09 -12.11
N LYS A 182 10.62 0.80 -12.45
CA LYS A 182 10.42 0.33 -13.82
C LYS A 182 9.02 0.66 -14.33
N GLY A 183 7.99 0.48 -13.51
CA GLY A 183 6.62 0.82 -13.85
C GLY A 183 6.43 2.32 -14.09
N TYR A 184 7.05 3.21 -13.31
CA TYR A 184 7.07 4.66 -13.61
C TYR A 184 7.68 4.95 -14.98
N CYS A 185 8.82 4.33 -15.32
CA CYS A 185 9.44 4.50 -16.64
C CYS A 185 8.51 4.03 -17.77
N ILE A 186 7.87 2.87 -17.61
CA ILE A 186 6.92 2.33 -18.60
C ILE A 186 5.72 3.26 -18.77
N ILE A 187 5.17 3.80 -17.68
CA ILE A 187 4.06 4.76 -17.72
C ILE A 187 4.49 6.06 -18.41
N ALA A 188 5.70 6.57 -18.15
CA ALA A 188 6.21 7.75 -18.84
C ALA A 188 6.37 7.53 -20.36
N GLU A 189 6.76 6.32 -20.77
CA GLU A 189 6.95 5.96 -22.18
C GLU A 189 5.64 5.71 -22.90
N LYS A 190 4.73 4.93 -22.30
CA LYS A 190 3.59 4.29 -22.97
C LYS A 190 2.23 4.66 -22.39
N GLY A 191 2.19 5.28 -21.21
CA GLY A 191 0.95 5.65 -20.56
C GLY A 191 0.19 6.71 -21.35
N LYS A 192 -1.14 6.62 -21.30
CA LYS A 192 -2.02 7.59 -21.92
C LYS A 192 -2.21 8.79 -20.98
N TYR A 193 -2.05 9.99 -21.51
CA TYR A 193 -2.18 11.22 -20.74
C TYR A 193 -3.61 11.39 -20.21
N GLY A 194 -3.73 11.91 -18.99
CA GLY A 194 -4.99 12.07 -18.27
C GLY A 194 -5.53 10.80 -17.61
N GLU A 195 -4.93 9.64 -17.86
CA GLU A 195 -5.32 8.37 -17.26
C GLU A 195 -4.63 8.13 -15.90
N VAL A 196 -5.17 7.15 -15.19
CA VAL A 196 -4.64 6.61 -13.95
C VAL A 196 -4.22 5.17 -14.19
N TYR A 197 -3.16 4.72 -13.51
CA TYR A 197 -2.71 3.33 -13.51
C TYR A 197 -2.43 2.85 -12.09
N ASN A 198 -2.96 1.69 -11.71
CA ASN A 198 -2.58 0.99 -10.50
C ASN A 198 -1.22 0.33 -10.70
N GLN A 199 -0.32 0.51 -9.74
CA GLN A 199 0.96 -0.18 -9.69
C GLN A 199 1.04 -1.02 -8.42
N GLY A 200 0.93 -2.34 -8.57
CA GLY A 200 0.99 -3.32 -7.50
C GLY A 200 1.41 -4.68 -8.04
N SER A 201 1.66 -5.63 -7.15
CA SER A 201 2.00 -6.99 -7.55
C SER A 201 0.78 -7.84 -7.85
N SER A 202 -0.42 -7.36 -7.49
CA SER A 202 -1.68 -8.12 -7.49
C SER A 202 -1.65 -9.32 -6.54
N ARG A 203 -0.68 -9.38 -5.62
CA ARG A 203 -0.52 -10.44 -4.61
C ARG A 203 -0.65 -9.82 -3.24
N THR A 204 -1.49 -10.39 -2.40
CA THR A 204 -1.65 -9.93 -1.02
C THR A 204 -0.99 -10.88 -0.04
N ASN A 205 -0.28 -10.34 0.93
CA ASN A 205 0.38 -11.11 1.98
C ASN A 205 0.06 -10.46 3.33
N SER A 206 -0.06 -11.26 4.39
CA SER A 206 -0.26 -10.71 5.72
C SER A 206 1.05 -10.19 6.30
N VAL A 207 0.94 -9.27 7.27
CA VAL A 207 2.08 -8.86 8.11
C VAL A 207 2.71 -10.07 8.79
N LEU A 208 1.90 -11.04 9.24
CA LEU A 208 2.42 -12.26 9.86
C LEU A 208 3.22 -13.13 8.89
N GLY A 209 2.71 -13.37 7.69
CA GLY A 209 3.41 -14.09 6.63
C GLY A 209 4.75 -13.43 6.29
N TYR A 210 4.78 -12.09 6.23
CA TYR A 210 6.02 -11.34 6.04
C TYR A 210 7.05 -11.56 7.16
N ILE A 211 6.61 -11.60 8.43
CA ILE A 211 7.50 -11.89 9.57
C ILE A 211 8.09 -13.30 9.45
N LEU A 212 7.26 -14.30 9.16
CA LEU A 212 7.73 -15.69 9.08
C LEU A 212 8.73 -15.88 7.93
N LEU A 213 8.44 -15.32 6.76
CA LEU A 213 9.37 -15.35 5.62
C LEU A 213 10.67 -14.58 5.94
N ALA A 214 10.61 -13.48 6.69
CA ALA A 214 11.79 -12.75 7.12
C ALA A 214 12.66 -13.58 8.09
N LEU A 215 12.06 -14.30 9.03
CA LEU A 215 12.75 -15.23 9.92
C LEU A 215 13.40 -16.38 9.12
N GLU A 216 12.70 -16.96 8.15
CA GLU A 216 13.29 -18.00 7.28
C GLU A 216 14.49 -17.49 6.50
N ASN A 217 14.37 -16.32 5.88
CA ASN A 217 15.48 -15.69 5.15
C ASN A 217 16.65 -15.33 6.08
N ALA A 218 16.38 -15.09 7.37
CA ALA A 218 17.42 -14.87 8.37
C ALA A 218 18.07 -16.17 8.87
N GLY A 219 17.59 -17.35 8.47
CA GLY A 219 18.22 -18.65 8.70
C GLY A 219 17.54 -19.53 9.74
N TRP A 220 16.37 -19.14 10.26
CA TRP A 220 15.57 -20.01 11.12
C TRP A 220 14.66 -20.90 10.29
N ARG A 221 14.44 -22.14 10.73
CA ARG A 221 13.40 -23.00 10.15
C ARG A 221 12.10 -22.79 10.92
N ILE A 222 11.02 -22.44 10.23
CA ILE A 222 9.70 -22.22 10.86
C ILE A 222 8.87 -23.50 10.75
N GLU A 223 8.90 -24.32 11.79
CA GLU A 223 8.16 -25.60 11.81
C GLU A 223 6.72 -25.45 12.28
N LYS A 224 6.46 -24.50 13.17
CA LYS A 224 5.16 -24.32 13.81
C LYS A 224 4.98 -22.86 14.23
N ILE A 225 3.74 -22.41 14.26
CA ILE A 225 3.33 -21.21 14.99
C ILE A 225 2.12 -21.53 15.87
N GLU A 226 2.13 -21.05 17.10
CA GLU A 226 1.02 -21.23 18.03
C GLU A 226 0.70 -19.98 18.85
N SER A 227 -0.57 -19.80 19.21
CA SER A 227 -0.95 -18.82 20.23
C SER A 227 -0.35 -19.23 21.58
N VAL A 228 -0.07 -18.27 22.47
CA VAL A 228 0.40 -18.57 23.84
C VAL A 228 -0.62 -19.42 24.62
N LYS A 229 -1.90 -19.34 24.25
CA LYS A 229 -2.97 -20.20 24.79
C LYS A 229 -2.93 -21.64 24.26
N GLY A 230 -2.25 -21.90 23.15
CA GLY A 230 -2.17 -23.21 22.50
C GLY A 230 -3.44 -23.63 21.75
N ASP A 231 -4.43 -22.76 21.61
CA ASP A 231 -5.71 -23.04 20.95
C ASP A 231 -5.68 -22.80 19.43
N LYS A 232 -4.67 -22.09 18.93
CA LYS A 232 -4.46 -21.81 17.51
C LYS A 232 -3.08 -22.29 17.13
N VAL A 233 -2.99 -23.34 16.33
CA VAL A 233 -1.73 -23.98 15.94
C VAL A 233 -1.69 -24.18 14.43
N VAL A 234 -0.60 -23.75 13.79
CA VAL A 234 -0.35 -23.99 12.36
C VAL A 234 1.03 -24.64 12.20
N ASN A 235 1.04 -25.84 11.64
CA ASN A 235 2.28 -26.55 11.28
C ASN A 235 2.71 -26.21 9.86
N ASN A 236 4.03 -26.03 9.67
CA ASN A 236 4.68 -25.58 8.43
C ASN A 236 4.00 -24.32 7.85
N PRO A 237 3.88 -23.22 8.62
CA PRO A 237 3.07 -22.07 8.23
C PRO A 237 3.56 -21.37 6.95
N THR A 238 4.84 -21.53 6.60
CA THR A 238 5.49 -20.93 5.41
C THR A 238 5.40 -21.79 4.16
N GLU A 239 4.79 -22.99 4.26
CA GLU A 239 4.55 -23.88 3.12
C GLU A 239 3.84 -23.13 1.99
N LYS A 240 4.35 -23.26 0.76
CA LYS A 240 3.86 -22.54 -0.40
C LYS A 240 2.62 -23.20 -0.97
N ILE A 241 1.56 -22.41 -1.14
CA ILE A 241 0.29 -22.82 -1.73
C ILE A 241 0.00 -21.92 -2.93
N ASN A 242 -0.29 -22.53 -4.08
CA ASN A 242 -0.86 -21.84 -5.23
C ASN A 242 -2.36 -22.01 -5.19
N SER A 243 -3.09 -20.91 -5.06
CA SER A 243 -4.55 -20.88 -5.04
C SER A 243 -5.05 -19.63 -5.74
N GLU A 244 -6.25 -19.71 -6.29
CA GLU A 244 -6.96 -18.56 -6.84
C GLU A 244 -7.77 -17.90 -5.72
N ILE A 245 -7.57 -16.59 -5.51
CA ILE A 245 -8.43 -15.78 -4.62
C ILE A 245 -8.82 -14.51 -5.35
N PHE A 246 -10.11 -14.16 -5.33
CA PHE A 246 -10.69 -13.02 -6.04
C PHE A 246 -10.39 -13.03 -7.56
N GLY A 247 -10.27 -14.20 -8.20
CA GLY A 247 -9.96 -14.28 -9.63
C GLY A 247 -8.48 -14.09 -9.97
N VAL A 248 -7.59 -14.07 -8.97
CA VAL A 248 -6.14 -13.92 -9.15
C VAL A 248 -5.43 -15.13 -8.56
N GLU A 249 -4.69 -15.84 -9.41
CA GLU A 249 -3.83 -16.95 -9.00
C GLU A 249 -2.46 -16.42 -8.60
N PHE A 250 -2.03 -16.72 -7.37
CA PHE A 250 -0.69 -16.40 -6.90
C PHE A 250 -0.25 -17.32 -5.75
N GLU A 251 1.08 -17.48 -5.65
CA GLU A 251 1.74 -18.21 -4.56
C GLU A 251 1.62 -17.43 -3.24
N ARG A 252 1.21 -18.11 -2.17
CA ARG A 252 1.17 -17.57 -0.81
C ARG A 252 1.59 -18.61 0.23
N THR A 253 1.77 -18.19 1.47
CA THR A 253 2.02 -19.13 2.57
C THR A 253 0.73 -19.83 3.01
N LYS A 254 0.85 -21.05 3.54
CA LYS A 254 -0.27 -21.77 4.16
C LYS A 254 -0.96 -20.94 5.23
N LEU A 255 -0.19 -20.21 6.03
CA LEU A 255 -0.73 -19.27 7.01
C LEU A 255 -1.59 -18.18 6.34
N ASP A 256 -1.08 -17.54 5.29
CA ASP A 256 -1.81 -16.49 4.58
C ASP A 256 -3.12 -17.02 3.97
N GLN A 257 -3.12 -18.27 3.49
CA GLN A 257 -4.34 -18.93 3.00
C GLN A 257 -5.41 -19.00 4.11
N LEU A 258 -5.05 -19.54 5.29
CA LEU A 258 -5.97 -19.67 6.43
C LEU A 258 -6.51 -18.31 6.91
N LEU A 259 -5.64 -17.29 6.94
CA LEU A 259 -6.02 -15.93 7.30
C LEU A 259 -6.99 -15.31 6.26
N LEU A 260 -6.75 -15.53 4.95
CA LEU A 260 -7.62 -15.01 3.88
C LEU A 260 -8.99 -15.68 3.83
N GLU A 261 -9.05 -16.97 4.11
CA GLU A 261 -10.29 -17.76 4.15
C GLU A 261 -11.11 -17.50 5.42
N ASN A 262 -10.60 -16.68 6.34
CA ASN A 262 -11.18 -16.40 7.67
C ASN A 262 -11.28 -17.67 8.54
N GLU A 263 -10.41 -18.65 8.30
CA GLU A 263 -10.28 -19.86 9.14
C GLU A 263 -9.37 -19.62 10.35
N LEU A 264 -8.56 -18.56 10.30
CA LEU A 264 -7.63 -18.16 11.35
C LEU A 264 -7.63 -16.64 11.51
N GLU A 265 -7.54 -16.19 12.76
CA GLU A 265 -7.30 -14.78 13.09
C GLU A 265 -6.65 -14.70 14.48
N TYR A 266 -5.72 -13.76 14.68
CA TYR A 266 -5.03 -13.56 15.95
C TYR A 266 -5.43 -12.26 16.63
N PHE A 267 -5.69 -12.29 17.94
CA PHE A 267 -6.14 -11.13 18.71
C PHE A 267 -5.27 -10.92 19.95
N LEU A 268 -5.48 -9.79 20.64
CA LEU A 268 -4.75 -9.47 21.88
C LEU A 268 -5.01 -10.51 22.97
N GLU A 269 -6.19 -11.13 22.97
CA GLU A 269 -6.58 -12.18 23.89
C GLU A 269 -5.70 -13.43 23.75
N ASP A 270 -5.01 -13.62 22.62
CA ASP A 270 -4.10 -14.74 22.40
C ASP A 270 -2.78 -14.60 23.19
N LYS A 271 -2.53 -13.42 23.79
CA LYS A 271 -1.35 -13.10 24.62
C LYS A 271 0.01 -13.22 23.93
N GLY A 272 0.01 -13.32 22.60
CA GLY A 272 1.22 -13.42 21.78
C GLY A 272 1.26 -14.71 20.97
N LEU A 273 2.32 -14.83 20.17
CA LEU A 273 2.57 -15.95 19.28
C LEU A 273 3.94 -16.54 19.60
N ILE A 274 4.01 -17.87 19.61
CA ILE A 274 5.25 -18.64 19.72
C ILE A 274 5.52 -19.21 18.33
N VAL A 275 6.69 -18.89 17.80
CA VAL A 275 7.18 -19.27 16.47
C VAL A 275 8.48 -20.06 16.64
#